data_AF-A0A7R5KA47-F1
#
_entry.id   AF-A0A7R5KA47-F1
#
_cell.length_a   1.000
_cell.length_b   1.000
_cell.length_c   1.000
_cell.angle_alpha   90.00
_cell.angle_beta   90.00
_cell.angle_gamma   90.00
#
_symmetry.space_group_name_H-M   'P 1'
#
loop_
_entity.id
_entity.type
_entity.pdbx_description
1 polymer ?
#
loop_
_entity_poly.entity_id
_entity_poly.type
_entity_poly.pdbx_seq_one_letter_code
_entity_poly.pdbx_strand_id
1 'polypeptide(L)'
;MTAEKTIPIINGKPEDALDPEASSTNLVHSNDKKVHERGHWNNKVEFVLSVAGEIIGLGNVWRFPYLCYKNGGGAFLIPYVVFFICCGIPVFFLETALGQFTSEGGITCWRKVCPLFEGIGYATQVIEAHLNVYYIIILAWAIFYLFNCFTTELPWATCGHEWNTENCVEFQKLNMSNCSQVSLQNATSPVMEFWE
;
A
#
# COMPACT_ATOMS: atom_id res chain seq x y z
N MET A 1 -28.80 7.01 -9.26
CA MET A 1 -29.86 7.83 -9.90
C MET A 1 -30.07 7.25 -11.28
N THR A 2 -31.21 6.58 -11.46
CA THR A 2 -31.59 5.83 -12.66
C THR A 2 -31.94 6.77 -13.80
N ALA A 3 -31.43 6.50 -15.01
CA ALA A 3 -31.94 7.08 -16.24
C ALA A 3 -32.05 5.95 -17.29
N GLU A 4 -33.28 5.48 -17.44
CA GLU A 4 -33.74 4.59 -18.51
C GLU A 4 -33.78 5.40 -19.82
N LYS A 5 -33.25 4.86 -20.93
CA LYS A 5 -33.24 5.54 -22.24
C LYS A 5 -33.98 4.69 -23.26
N THR A 6 -35.18 5.14 -23.61
CA THR A 6 -36.10 4.61 -24.61
C THR A 6 -35.49 4.66 -26.01
N ILE A 7 -35.62 3.58 -26.78
CA ILE A 7 -35.23 3.46 -28.20
C ILE A 7 -36.46 3.73 -29.07
N PRO A 8 -36.41 4.60 -30.11
CA PRO A 8 -37.45 4.63 -31.13
C PRO A 8 -37.11 3.68 -32.29
N ILE A 9 -38.11 2.88 -32.67
CA ILE A 9 -38.16 2.01 -33.86
C ILE A 9 -38.62 2.86 -35.06
N ILE A 10 -37.91 2.84 -36.19
CA ILE A 10 -38.47 3.19 -37.51
C ILE A 10 -38.01 2.15 -38.55
N ASN A 11 -38.96 1.72 -39.37
CA ASN A 11 -38.96 0.54 -40.25
C ASN A 11 -39.13 0.94 -41.74
N GLY A 12 -38.49 0.19 -42.66
CA GLY A 12 -38.84 0.01 -44.08
C GLY A 12 -38.24 1.00 -45.10
N LYS A 13 -37.92 0.68 -46.37
CA LYS A 13 -37.81 -0.53 -47.23
C LYS A 13 -36.97 -0.09 -48.51
N PRO A 14 -36.74 -0.87 -49.60
CA PRO A 14 -35.45 -1.04 -50.28
C PRO A 14 -35.45 -0.54 -51.77
N GLU A 15 -34.52 -1.06 -52.59
CA GLU A 15 -34.27 -0.88 -54.05
C GLU A 15 -33.11 0.10 -54.37
N ASP A 16 -32.18 -0.13 -55.28
CA ASP A 16 -31.62 -1.27 -56.04
C ASP A 16 -30.51 -0.61 -56.90
N ALA A 17 -29.25 -1.04 -56.81
CA ALA A 17 -28.25 -0.99 -57.90
C ALA A 17 -26.86 -1.44 -57.42
N LEU A 18 -26.28 -2.35 -58.21
CA LEU A 18 -24.93 -2.93 -58.15
C LEU A 18 -23.80 -1.89 -58.01
N ASP A 19 -22.81 -2.20 -57.16
CA ASP A 19 -21.36 -2.02 -57.40
C ASP A 19 -20.58 -2.99 -56.47
N PRO A 20 -19.87 -4.03 -56.98
CA PRO A 20 -19.27 -5.07 -56.13
C PRO A 20 -17.89 -4.75 -55.50
N GLU A 21 -17.35 -3.53 -55.62
CA GLU A 21 -15.92 -3.28 -55.31
C GLU A 21 -15.64 -2.25 -54.19
N ALA A 22 -16.64 -1.84 -53.40
CA ALA A 22 -16.43 -0.87 -52.30
C ALA A 22 -16.66 -1.45 -50.88
N SER A 23 -17.02 -2.74 -50.75
CA SER A 23 -17.44 -3.33 -49.46
C SER A 23 -16.28 -3.91 -48.64
N SER A 24 -15.12 -4.19 -49.25
CA SER A 24 -14.03 -4.91 -48.57
C SER A 24 -13.10 -4.01 -47.73
N THR A 25 -13.13 -2.68 -47.93
CA THR A 25 -12.18 -1.76 -47.27
C THR A 25 -12.75 -1.11 -46.00
N ASN A 26 -14.07 -1.15 -45.79
CA ASN A 26 -14.74 -0.54 -44.64
C ASN A 26 -15.05 -1.51 -43.48
N LEU A 27 -14.86 -2.81 -43.67
CA LEU A 27 -15.12 -3.82 -42.63
C LEU A 27 -13.91 -4.13 -41.73
N VAL A 28 -12.72 -3.60 -42.06
CA VAL A 28 -11.48 -3.87 -41.31
C VAL A 28 -11.16 -2.79 -40.27
N HIS A 29 -11.82 -1.62 -40.30
CA HIS A 29 -11.48 -0.51 -39.39
C HIS A 29 -12.44 -0.30 -38.20
N SER A 30 -13.53 -1.07 -38.08
CA SER A 30 -14.55 -0.82 -37.03
C SER A 30 -14.44 -1.71 -35.78
N ASN A 31 -13.39 -2.53 -35.62
CA ASN A 31 -13.39 -3.58 -34.58
C ASN A 31 -12.28 -3.52 -33.53
N ASP A 32 -11.50 -2.43 -33.39
CA ASP A 32 -10.45 -2.36 -32.37
C ASP A 32 -10.34 -1.02 -31.63
N LYS A 33 -11.49 -0.46 -31.22
CA LYS A 33 -11.54 0.56 -30.16
C LYS A 33 -12.69 0.27 -29.20
N LYS A 34 -12.76 -0.95 -28.68
CA LYS A 34 -13.45 -1.14 -27.39
C LYS A 34 -12.56 -0.50 -26.34
N VAL A 35 -12.70 0.81 -26.13
CA VAL A 35 -12.14 1.49 -24.97
C VAL A 35 -12.64 0.70 -23.76
N HIS A 36 -11.74 0.02 -23.07
CA HIS A 36 -12.09 -0.82 -21.94
C HIS A 36 -12.74 0.08 -20.88
N GLU A 37 -14.03 -0.10 -20.64
CA GLU A 37 -14.76 0.70 -19.67
C GLU A 37 -14.14 0.47 -18.29
N ARG A 38 -14.01 1.53 -17.50
CA ARG A 38 -13.37 1.47 -16.19
C ARG A 38 -14.11 0.48 -15.29
N GLY A 39 -13.37 -0.41 -14.63
CA GLY A 39 -13.94 -1.31 -13.64
C GLY A 39 -14.56 -0.54 -12.47
N HIS A 40 -15.75 -0.97 -12.04
CA HIS A 40 -16.44 -0.43 -10.87
C HIS A 40 -16.31 -1.43 -9.72
N TRP A 41 -16.34 -0.93 -8.48
CA TRP A 41 -16.44 -1.77 -7.29
C TRP A 41 -17.79 -2.47 -7.25
N ASN A 42 -17.83 -3.75 -6.87
CA ASN A 42 -19.10 -4.48 -6.75
C ASN A 42 -19.87 -4.02 -5.51
N ASN A 43 -19.13 -3.65 -4.44
CA ASN A 43 -19.72 -3.18 -3.19
C ASN A 43 -18.95 -2.01 -2.58
N LYS A 44 -19.64 -1.14 -1.85
CA LYS A 44 -19.06 -0.05 -1.07
C LYS A 44 -18.11 -0.56 0.02
N VAL A 45 -18.39 -1.73 0.57
CA VAL A 45 -17.53 -2.35 1.61
C VAL A 45 -16.19 -2.75 1.02
N GLU A 46 -16.13 -3.25 -0.22
CA GLU A 46 -14.86 -3.57 -0.90
C GLU A 46 -14.00 -2.31 -1.01
N PHE A 47 -14.59 -1.20 -1.44
CA PHE A 47 -13.90 0.09 -1.50
C PHE A 47 -13.35 0.53 -0.14
N VAL A 48 -14.18 0.49 0.92
CA VAL A 48 -13.75 0.89 2.27
C VAL A 48 -12.64 -0.03 2.80
N LEU A 49 -12.74 -1.33 2.58
CA LEU A 49 -11.72 -2.29 3.00
C LEU A 49 -10.41 -2.10 2.24
N SER A 50 -10.46 -1.84 0.92
CA SER A 50 -9.27 -1.52 0.14
C SER A 50 -8.57 -0.26 0.65
N VAL A 51 -9.33 0.79 0.95
CA VAL A 51 -8.78 2.04 1.50
C VAL A 51 -8.24 1.84 2.92
N ALA A 52 -8.93 1.08 3.77
CA ALA A 52 -8.45 0.75 5.11
C ALA A 52 -7.14 -0.07 5.07
N GLY A 53 -7.03 -1.01 4.14
CA GLY A 53 -5.81 -1.79 3.92
C GLY A 53 -4.61 -0.94 3.50
N GLU A 54 -4.84 0.09 2.71
CA GLU A 54 -3.80 1.05 2.31
C GLU A 54 -3.34 1.93 3.49
N ILE A 55 -4.27 2.40 4.33
CA ILE A 55 -3.95 3.29 5.46
C ILE A 55 -3.28 2.55 6.63
N ILE A 56 -3.65 1.28 6.86
CA ILE A 56 -3.15 0.48 7.96
C ILE A 56 -1.85 -0.22 7.55
N GLY A 57 -0.71 0.43 7.77
CA GLY A 57 0.62 -0.11 7.49
C GLY A 57 1.44 -0.48 8.73
N LEU A 58 2.58 -1.16 8.51
CA LEU A 58 3.58 -1.49 9.53
C LEU A 58 4.10 -0.26 10.30
N GLY A 59 4.10 0.90 9.65
CA GLY A 59 4.43 2.18 10.29
C GLY A 59 3.55 2.50 11.50
N ASN A 60 2.26 2.12 11.48
CA ASN A 60 1.37 2.33 12.62
C ASN A 60 1.71 1.42 13.80
N VAL A 61 2.34 0.26 13.54
CA VAL A 61 2.67 -0.75 14.56
C VAL A 61 3.95 -0.38 15.32
N TRP A 62 5.01 0.05 14.63
CA TRP A 62 6.29 0.37 15.28
C TRP A 62 6.60 1.86 15.36
N ARG A 63 6.27 2.65 14.33
CA ARG A 63 6.78 4.03 14.20
C ARG A 63 5.98 4.96 15.07
N PHE A 64 4.66 4.79 15.07
CA PHE A 64 3.78 5.58 15.91
C PHE A 64 4.08 5.40 17.41
N PRO A 65 4.16 4.17 17.97
CA PRO A 65 4.52 4.01 19.38
C PRO A 65 5.93 4.54 19.70
N TYR A 66 6.91 4.31 18.82
CA TYR A 66 8.27 4.80 18.99
C TYR A 66 8.33 6.34 19.05
N LEU A 67 7.67 7.04 18.12
CA LEU A 67 7.61 8.50 18.11
C LEU A 67 6.81 9.04 19.31
N CYS A 68 5.70 8.39 19.66
CA CYS A 68 4.90 8.76 20.83
C CYS A 68 5.77 8.71 22.09
N TYR A 69 6.47 7.61 22.32
CA TYR A 69 7.36 7.45 23.47
C TYR A 69 8.48 8.50 23.51
N LYS A 70 9.15 8.74 22.37
CA LYS A 70 10.27 9.70 22.29
C LYS A 70 9.83 11.15 22.47
N ASN A 71 8.62 11.52 22.06
CA ASN A 71 8.13 12.91 22.05
C ASN A 71 7.17 13.22 23.21
N GLY A 72 7.47 12.71 24.42
CA GLY A 72 6.69 13.03 25.62
C GLY A 72 5.51 12.08 25.89
N GLY A 73 5.55 10.86 25.35
CA GLY A 73 4.55 9.82 25.59
C GLY A 73 3.15 10.27 25.18
N GLY A 74 2.18 10.12 26.09
CA GLY A 74 0.78 10.46 25.83
C GLY A 74 0.54 11.93 25.46
N ALA A 75 1.42 12.86 25.81
CA ALA A 75 1.27 14.28 25.44
C ALA A 75 1.41 14.50 23.91
N PHE A 76 2.14 13.63 23.21
CA PHE A 76 2.27 13.65 21.75
C PHE A 76 0.92 13.48 21.02
N LEU A 77 -0.08 12.87 21.67
CA LEU A 77 -1.39 12.65 21.08
C LEU A 77 -2.15 13.96 20.82
N ILE A 78 -1.91 15.01 21.61
CA ILE A 78 -2.59 16.31 21.46
C ILE A 78 -2.27 16.94 20.10
N PRO A 79 -1.00 17.24 19.75
CA PRO A 79 -0.67 17.77 18.43
C PRO A 79 -1.01 16.76 17.32
N TYR A 80 -0.84 15.45 17.56
CA TYR A 80 -1.17 14.43 16.56
C TYR A 80 -2.64 14.48 16.13
N VAL A 81 -3.58 14.54 17.07
CA VAL A 81 -5.02 14.62 16.78
C VAL A 81 -5.38 15.95 16.10
N VAL A 82 -4.77 17.07 16.52
CA VAL A 82 -5.00 18.37 15.89
C VAL A 82 -4.57 18.34 14.42
N PHE A 83 -3.35 17.87 14.11
CA PHE A 83 -2.89 17.74 12.72
C PHE A 83 -3.70 16.72 11.93
N PHE A 84 -4.15 15.63 12.56
CA PHE A 84 -5.01 14.65 11.92
C PHE A 84 -6.34 15.27 11.47
N ILE A 85 -7.00 16.04 12.34
CA ILE A 85 -8.28 16.68 12.01
C ILE A 85 -8.10 17.86 11.05
N CYS A 86 -7.08 18.70 11.25
CA CYS A 86 -6.88 19.92 10.46
C CYS A 86 -6.21 19.68 9.10
N CYS A 87 -5.39 18.64 8.97
CA CYS A 87 -4.63 18.35 7.74
C CYS A 87 -4.91 16.95 7.19
N GLY A 88 -4.91 15.92 8.04
CA GLY A 88 -5.11 14.53 7.61
C GLY A 88 -6.47 14.31 6.94
N ILE A 89 -7.57 14.58 7.65
CA ILE A 89 -8.93 14.39 7.14
C ILE A 89 -9.20 15.25 5.88
N PRO A 90 -8.87 16.57 5.84
CA PRO A 90 -9.10 17.38 4.65
C PRO A 90 -8.32 16.92 3.42
N VAL A 91 -7.04 16.53 3.58
CA VAL A 91 -6.22 16.05 2.46
C VAL A 91 -6.75 14.71 1.93
N PHE A 92 -7.06 13.77 2.83
CA PHE A 92 -7.64 12.48 2.45
C PHE A 92 -8.98 12.64 1.72
N PHE A 93 -9.84 13.52 2.21
CA PHE A 93 -11.12 13.81 1.56
C PHE A 93 -10.92 14.46 0.19
N LEU A 94 -10.02 15.44 0.08
CA LEU A 94 -9.70 16.10 -1.18
C LEU A 94 -9.21 15.10 -2.23
N GLU A 95 -8.27 14.22 -1.86
CA GLU A 95 -7.71 13.22 -2.77
C GLU A 95 -8.76 12.21 -3.22
N THR A 96 -9.57 11.71 -2.28
CA THR A 96 -10.66 10.77 -2.60
C THR A 96 -11.71 11.42 -3.51
N ALA A 97 -12.13 12.64 -3.19
CA ALA A 97 -13.12 13.38 -3.97
C ALA A 97 -12.58 13.69 -5.38
N LEU A 98 -11.29 14.05 -5.50
CA LEU A 98 -10.66 14.33 -6.77
C LEU A 98 -10.55 13.08 -7.65
N GLY A 99 -10.18 11.93 -7.06
CA GLY A 99 -10.14 10.65 -7.77
C GLY A 99 -11.52 10.18 -8.24
N GLN A 100 -12.57 10.42 -7.45
CA GLN A 100 -13.95 10.14 -7.84
C GLN A 100 -14.46 11.09 -8.93
N PHE A 101 -14.17 12.40 -8.81
CA PHE A 101 -14.60 13.42 -9.75
C PHE A 101 -13.96 13.26 -11.14
N THR A 102 -12.63 13.10 -11.18
CA THR A 102 -11.92 12.97 -12.46
C THR A 102 -12.10 11.59 -13.07
N SER A 103 -12.36 10.58 -12.25
CA SER A 103 -12.43 9.18 -12.64
C SER A 103 -11.20 8.70 -13.43
N GLU A 104 -10.03 9.24 -13.10
CA GLU A 104 -8.75 9.00 -13.76
C GLU A 104 -7.67 8.56 -12.76
N GLY A 105 -6.52 8.09 -13.26
CA GLY A 105 -5.36 7.75 -12.42
C GLY A 105 -4.60 8.97 -11.92
N GLY A 106 -3.64 8.78 -11.00
CA GLY A 106 -2.91 9.86 -10.34
C GLY A 106 -2.22 10.85 -11.29
N ILE A 107 -1.64 10.39 -12.41
CA ILE A 107 -1.00 11.27 -13.39
C ILE A 107 -2.04 11.99 -14.27
N THR A 108 -2.99 11.25 -14.83
CA THR A 108 -3.97 11.80 -15.77
C THR A 108 -4.99 12.72 -15.09
N CYS A 109 -5.23 12.53 -13.79
CA CYS A 109 -6.01 13.43 -12.95
C CYS A 109 -5.43 14.84 -12.93
N TRP A 110 -4.13 15.01 -12.61
CA TRP A 110 -3.48 16.32 -12.58
C TRP A 110 -3.51 17.01 -13.95
N ARG A 111 -3.34 16.25 -15.04
CA ARG A 111 -3.43 16.80 -16.40
C ARG A 111 -4.81 17.39 -16.73
N LYS A 112 -5.90 16.82 -16.21
CA LYS A 112 -7.27 17.36 -16.41
C LYS A 112 -7.57 18.57 -15.51
N VAL A 113 -6.98 18.62 -14.32
CA VAL A 113 -7.20 19.70 -13.35
C VAL A 113 -6.34 20.92 -13.69
N CYS A 114 -5.03 20.72 -13.79
CA CYS A 114 -4.06 21.73 -14.15
C CYS A 114 -2.81 21.06 -14.74
N PRO A 115 -2.55 21.18 -16.05
CA PRO A 115 -1.41 20.50 -16.69
C PRO A 115 -0.04 20.97 -16.15
N LEU A 116 0.04 22.16 -15.55
CA LEU A 116 1.27 22.62 -14.89
C LEU A 116 1.68 21.73 -13.71
N PHE A 117 0.72 21.08 -13.06
CA PHE A 117 0.94 20.19 -11.91
C PHE A 117 1.06 18.72 -12.29
N GLU A 118 1.21 18.40 -13.57
CA GLU A 118 1.43 17.01 -14.04
C GLU A 118 2.65 16.35 -13.39
N GLY A 119 3.68 17.15 -13.06
CA GLY A 119 4.87 16.68 -12.34
C GLY A 119 4.57 16.08 -10.95
N ILE A 120 3.48 16.50 -10.29
CA ILE A 120 3.06 15.93 -8.99
C ILE A 120 2.70 14.46 -9.17
N GLY A 121 1.96 14.12 -10.22
CA GLY A 121 1.57 12.75 -10.50
C GLY A 121 2.78 11.83 -10.74
N TYR A 122 3.78 12.29 -11.49
CA TYR A 122 5.02 11.54 -11.70
C TYR A 122 5.84 11.41 -10.42
N ALA A 123 5.94 12.47 -9.62
CA ALA A 123 6.65 12.44 -8.34
C ALA A 123 6.03 11.43 -7.37
N THR A 124 4.70 11.42 -7.25
CA THR A 124 3.98 10.42 -6.43
C THR A 124 4.29 9.01 -6.89
N GLN A 125 4.25 8.72 -8.19
CA GLN A 125 4.56 7.37 -8.70
C GLN A 125 6.00 6.92 -8.40
N VAL A 126 6.97 7.83 -8.48
CA VAL A 126 8.36 7.52 -8.11
C VAL A 126 8.48 7.22 -6.62
N ILE A 127 7.81 8.00 -5.76
CA ILE A 127 7.80 7.78 -4.31
C ILE A 127 7.18 6.41 -3.99
N GLU A 128 6.02 6.10 -4.56
CA GLU A 128 5.34 4.81 -4.36
C GLU A 128 6.19 3.63 -4.83
N ALA A 129 6.88 3.75 -5.98
CA ALA A 129 7.79 2.71 -6.45
C ALA A 129 8.94 2.45 -5.46
N HIS A 130 9.52 3.50 -4.88
CA HIS A 130 10.58 3.36 -3.87
C HIS A 130 10.05 2.75 -2.57
N LEU A 131 8.87 3.16 -2.12
CA LEU A 131 8.23 2.59 -0.95
C LEU A 131 7.99 1.10 -1.14
N ASN A 132 7.42 0.70 -2.28
CA ASN A 132 7.13 -0.69 -2.58
C ASN A 132 8.38 -1.59 -2.52
N VAL A 133 9.51 -1.15 -3.11
CA VAL A 133 10.78 -1.90 -3.05
C VAL A 133 11.23 -2.14 -1.61
N TYR A 134 11.22 -1.11 -0.78
CA TYR A 134 11.61 -1.24 0.64
C TYR A 134 10.62 -2.08 1.45
N TYR A 135 9.31 -1.92 1.22
CA TYR A 135 8.28 -2.66 1.93
C TYR A 135 8.28 -4.15 1.59
N ILE A 136 8.56 -4.53 0.33
CA ILE A 136 8.70 -5.94 -0.06
C ILE A 136 9.81 -6.63 0.74
N ILE A 137 10.94 -5.97 0.97
CA ILE A 137 12.04 -6.53 1.77
C ILE A 137 11.60 -6.79 3.22
N ILE A 138 10.89 -5.84 3.83
CA ILE A 138 10.35 -6.02 5.18
C ILE A 138 9.36 -7.19 5.22
N LEU A 139 8.47 -7.29 4.23
CA LEU A 139 7.50 -8.40 4.15
C LEU A 139 8.22 -9.74 3.99
N ALA A 140 9.30 -9.80 3.20
CA ALA A 140 10.11 -10.99 3.07
C ALA A 140 10.73 -11.41 4.41
N TRP A 141 11.24 -10.45 5.20
CA TRP A 141 11.71 -10.72 6.56
C TRP A 141 10.58 -11.20 7.48
N ALA A 142 9.41 -10.58 7.45
CA ALA A 142 8.26 -11.01 8.25
C ALA A 142 7.82 -12.45 7.93
N ILE A 143 7.81 -12.82 6.64
CA ILE A 143 7.51 -14.18 6.19
C ILE A 143 8.60 -15.16 6.62
N PHE A 144 9.88 -14.78 6.52
CA PHE A 144 10.99 -15.58 7.03
C PHE A 144 10.83 -15.88 8.53
N TYR A 145 10.48 -14.87 9.33
CA TYR A 145 10.18 -15.04 10.75
C TYR A 145 8.97 -15.93 10.99
N LEU A 146 7.90 -15.74 10.22
CA LEU A 146 6.69 -16.55 10.33
C LEU A 146 7.00 -18.04 10.14
N PHE A 147 7.83 -18.40 9.15
CA PHE A 147 8.22 -19.79 8.94
C PHE A 147 9.09 -20.36 10.07
N ASN A 148 9.99 -19.55 10.63
CA ASN A 148 10.82 -19.96 11.76
C ASN A 148 10.04 -20.10 13.08
N CYS A 149 8.88 -19.45 13.22
CA CYS A 149 8.00 -19.58 14.38
C CYS A 149 7.33 -20.96 14.51
N PHE A 150 7.34 -21.80 13.46
CA PHE A 150 6.76 -23.15 13.52
C PHE A 150 7.71 -24.20 14.12
N THR A 151 8.83 -23.78 14.70
CA THR A 151 9.79 -24.63 15.41
C THR A 151 9.46 -24.72 16.90
N THR A 152 9.88 -25.80 17.58
CA THR A 152 9.60 -26.01 19.01
C THR A 152 10.38 -25.04 19.91
N GLU A 153 11.61 -24.72 19.51
CA GLU A 153 12.47 -23.74 20.17
C GLU A 153 12.81 -22.67 19.13
N LEU A 154 12.54 -21.40 19.44
CA LEU A 154 12.70 -20.31 18.49
C LEU A 154 14.21 -20.07 18.24
N PRO A 155 14.66 -19.89 16.98
CA PRO A 155 16.09 -19.71 16.66
C PRO A 155 16.76 -18.50 17.32
N TRP A 156 15.98 -17.51 17.73
CA TRP A 156 16.45 -16.29 18.39
C TRP A 156 16.20 -16.26 19.90
N ALA A 157 15.73 -17.38 20.49
CA ALA A 157 15.49 -17.47 21.93
C ALA A 157 16.72 -17.89 22.74
N THR A 158 17.66 -18.63 22.13
CA THR A 158 18.82 -19.22 22.81
C THR A 158 20.14 -18.83 22.17
N CYS A 159 21.19 -18.80 22.98
CA CYS A 159 22.58 -18.69 22.54
C CYS A 159 23.14 -20.10 22.37
N GLY A 160 23.44 -20.50 21.14
CA GLY A 160 23.93 -21.87 20.87
C GLY A 160 23.89 -22.28 19.40
N HIS A 161 23.66 -21.32 18.51
CA HIS A 161 23.63 -21.53 17.08
C HIS A 161 24.94 -21.09 16.42
N GLU A 162 25.16 -21.50 15.18
CA GLU A 162 26.41 -21.21 14.45
C GLU A 162 26.66 -19.71 14.21
N TRP A 163 25.60 -18.90 14.22
CA TRP A 163 25.68 -17.44 14.09
C TRP A 163 25.97 -16.72 15.42
N ASN A 164 25.93 -17.42 16.56
CA ASN A 164 26.14 -16.77 17.85
C ASN A 164 27.61 -16.57 18.19
N THR A 165 27.94 -15.44 18.82
CA THR A 165 29.28 -15.16 19.33
C THR A 165 29.43 -15.52 20.81
N GLU A 166 30.66 -15.52 21.32
CA GLU A 166 30.94 -15.71 22.76
C GLU A 166 30.32 -14.62 23.65
N ASN A 167 29.89 -13.50 23.05
CA ASN A 167 29.24 -12.38 23.76
C ASN A 167 27.72 -12.54 23.91
N CYS A 168 27.13 -13.60 23.34
CA CYS A 168 25.70 -13.86 23.41
C CYS A 168 25.27 -14.22 24.83
N VAL A 169 24.28 -13.51 25.36
CA VAL A 169 23.76 -13.73 26.71
C VAL A 169 22.24 -13.91 26.71
N GLU A 170 21.77 -15.01 27.30
CA GLU A 170 20.36 -15.28 27.54
C GLU A 170 19.85 -14.54 28.79
N PHE A 171 19.50 -13.26 28.65
CA PHE A 171 19.08 -12.40 29.77
C PHE A 171 17.91 -12.97 30.60
N GLN A 172 17.02 -13.76 30.00
CA GLN A 172 15.87 -14.35 30.70
C GLN A 172 16.25 -15.50 31.65
N LYS A 173 17.39 -16.17 31.42
CA LYS A 173 17.87 -17.28 32.27
C LYS A 173 18.91 -16.82 33.30
N LEU A 174 19.30 -15.54 33.29
CA LEU A 174 20.19 -14.97 34.29
C LEU A 174 19.45 -14.80 35.62
N ASN A 175 19.81 -15.61 36.62
CA ASN A 175 19.47 -15.32 38.01
C ASN A 175 20.28 -14.08 38.46
N MET A 176 19.60 -13.14 39.15
CA MET A 176 20.12 -11.86 39.65
C MET A 176 21.44 -11.97 40.46
N SER A 177 21.79 -13.18 40.91
CA SER A 177 22.95 -13.50 41.73
C SER A 177 24.28 -13.66 40.97
N ASN A 178 24.27 -13.90 39.66
CA ASN A 178 25.49 -14.05 38.82
C ASN A 178 25.81 -12.81 37.96
N CYS A 179 25.09 -11.71 38.19
CA CYS A 179 25.20 -10.47 37.42
C CYS A 179 26.56 -9.74 37.61
N SER A 180 27.39 -10.19 38.55
CA SER A 180 28.70 -9.59 38.85
C SER A 180 29.85 -10.11 37.97
N GLN A 181 29.67 -11.20 37.21
CA GLN A 181 30.76 -11.82 36.44
C GLN A 181 30.72 -11.57 34.92
N VAL A 182 29.58 -11.12 34.39
CA VAL A 182 29.47 -10.80 32.96
C VAL A 182 29.68 -9.30 32.80
N SER A 183 30.74 -8.91 32.10
CA SER A 183 30.93 -7.52 31.67
C SER A 183 29.80 -7.16 30.70
N LEU A 184 28.73 -6.57 31.24
CA LEU A 184 27.50 -6.20 30.52
C LEU A 184 27.75 -5.16 29.41
N GLN A 185 28.94 -4.57 29.34
CA GLN A 185 29.20 -3.48 28.40
C GLN A 185 29.23 -3.93 26.94
N ASN A 186 29.53 -5.21 26.65
CA ASN A 186 29.60 -5.75 25.29
C ASN A 186 28.66 -6.97 25.08
N ALA A 187 27.72 -7.22 25.99
CA ALA A 187 26.83 -8.38 25.88
C ALA A 187 25.75 -8.14 24.82
N THR A 188 25.57 -9.11 23.92
CA THR A 188 24.56 -9.12 22.85
C THR A 188 23.45 -10.10 23.19
N SER A 189 22.22 -9.82 22.75
CA SER A 189 21.10 -10.75 22.92
C SER A 189 21.04 -11.75 21.75
N PRO A 190 20.52 -12.98 21.96
CA PRO A 190 20.37 -13.95 20.88
C PRO A 190 19.49 -13.44 19.73
N VAL A 191 18.58 -12.51 20.01
CA VAL A 191 17.77 -11.82 19.00
C VAL A 191 18.61 -10.86 18.16
N MET A 192 19.50 -10.08 18.79
CA MET A 192 20.36 -9.14 18.07
C MET A 192 21.30 -9.88 17.12
N GLU A 193 21.98 -10.92 17.61
CA GLU A 193 22.94 -11.69 16.80
C GLU A 193 22.28 -12.50 15.68
N PHE A 194 21.01 -12.88 15.82
CA PHE A 194 20.28 -13.52 14.73
C PHE A 194 20.04 -12.56 13.55
N TRP A 195 20.02 -11.24 13.80
CA TRP A 195 19.76 -10.21 12.80
C TRP A 195 21.02 -9.49 12.30
N GLU A 196 22.18 -9.73 12.91
CA GLU A 196 23.49 -9.21 12.48
C GLU A 196 24.04 -10.00 11.28
#